data_AF-A0A2G4IXM8-F1
#
_entry.id   AF-A0A2G4IXM8-F1
#
_cell.length_a   1.000
_cell.length_b   1.000
_cell.length_c   1.000
_cell.angle_alpha   90.00
_cell.angle_beta   90.00
_cell.angle_gamma   90.00
#
_symmetry.space_group_name_H-M   'P 1'
#
loop_
_entity.id
_entity.type
_entity.pdbx_description
1 polymer ?
#
loop_
_entity_poly.entity_id
_entity_poly.type
_entity_poly.pdbx_seq_one_letter_code
_entity_poly.pdbx_strand_id
1 'polypeptide(L)'
;MNRWLVGGVLLGLTALSFGVNGSRYFAPQRLPQPSVEALIAEVVSAPDPAQQLAAATQLLQSRSLPEASVATKAAMALAIKDSPHPGVRVAMIQALAEAYDYAAMPTLLDALEDPDPAVAGKAAAAVQHMLGLRYDVENVADQKKISQMARRDWQMLSQSPHLDLWKKTVAQRKRTTAKSGSSR
;
A
#
# COMPACT_ATOMS: atom_id res chain seq x y z
N MET A 1 -33.49 66.05 -0.82
CA MET A 1 -32.02 65.94 -0.94
C MET A 1 -31.57 64.82 -0.01
N ASN A 2 -31.01 63.68 -0.40
CA ASN A 2 -30.37 63.23 -1.64
C ASN A 2 -30.82 61.80 -2.01
N ARG A 3 -30.88 61.56 -3.32
CA ARG A 3 -31.07 60.26 -3.99
C ARG A 3 -29.71 59.79 -4.52
N TRP A 4 -29.34 58.54 -4.25
CA TRP A 4 -28.39 57.67 -4.98
C TRP A 4 -28.75 56.24 -4.49
N LEU A 5 -29.42 55.32 -5.22
CA LEU A 5 -29.01 54.56 -6.42
C LEU A 5 -27.53 54.18 -6.32
N VAL A 6 -27.12 52.91 -6.18
CA VAL A 6 -27.31 51.69 -7.01
C VAL A 6 -26.88 50.51 -6.08
N GLY A 7 -27.55 49.36 -5.95
CA GLY A 7 -27.83 48.31 -6.95
C GLY A 7 -26.92 47.09 -6.68
N GLY A 8 -27.50 45.94 -6.35
CA GLY A 8 -26.77 44.68 -6.15
C GLY A 8 -27.61 43.57 -5.52
N VAL A 9 -28.49 42.95 -6.32
CA VAL A 9 -29.13 41.66 -6.02
C VAL A 9 -28.28 40.55 -6.64
N LEU A 10 -27.95 39.52 -5.85
CA LEU A 10 -27.80 38.08 -6.20
C LEU A 10 -27.28 37.38 -4.93
N LEU A 11 -28.12 36.75 -4.11
CA LEU A 11 -28.54 35.34 -4.18
C LEU A 11 -27.37 34.35 -4.39
N GLY A 12 -27.09 33.52 -3.38
CA GLY A 12 -26.19 32.38 -3.57
C GLY A 12 -25.74 31.65 -2.30
N LEU A 13 -26.67 30.91 -1.68
CA LEU A 13 -26.46 29.60 -1.04
C LEU A 13 -25.53 29.45 0.18
N THR A 14 -26.21 29.12 1.28
CA THR A 14 -25.74 28.43 2.48
C THR A 14 -24.89 27.18 2.19
N ALA A 15 -23.82 26.97 2.96
CA ALA A 15 -23.39 25.64 3.34
C ALA A 15 -23.02 25.64 4.82
N LEU A 16 -23.82 24.91 5.59
CA LEU A 16 -23.71 24.71 7.03
C LEU A 16 -22.31 24.23 7.41
N SER A 17 -21.64 25.00 8.28
CA SER A 17 -20.59 24.45 9.14
C SER A 17 -21.25 23.58 10.19
N PHE A 18 -21.42 22.30 9.91
CA PHE A 18 -21.76 21.30 10.91
C PHE A 18 -20.52 21.00 11.74
N GLY A 19 -20.38 21.70 12.86
CA GLY A 19 -19.70 21.17 14.04
C GLY A 19 -20.76 20.54 14.93
N VAL A 20 -20.77 19.21 15.09
CA VAL A 20 -21.40 18.57 16.25
C VAL A 20 -20.60 17.36 16.69
N ASN A 21 -19.96 17.54 17.83
CA ASN A 21 -19.53 16.54 18.79
C ASN A 21 -20.73 15.65 19.18
N GLY A 22 -20.67 14.35 18.94
CA GLY A 22 -21.85 13.47 19.03
C GLY A 22 -21.53 12.00 19.29
N SER A 23 -20.86 11.69 20.40
CA SER A 23 -21.00 10.37 21.03
C SER A 23 -22.44 10.19 21.52
N ARG A 24 -23.32 9.66 20.68
CA ARG A 24 -24.58 8.98 21.08
C ARG A 24 -25.26 8.41 19.83
N TYR A 25 -25.65 7.13 19.92
CA TYR A 25 -26.41 6.33 18.94
C TYR A 25 -25.63 5.69 17.78
N PHE A 26 -24.51 5.02 18.05
CA PHE A 26 -24.03 3.99 17.12
C PHE A 26 -24.77 2.68 17.38
N ALA A 27 -25.91 2.49 16.70
CA ALA A 27 -26.16 1.15 16.17
C ALA A 27 -24.94 0.82 15.29
N PRO A 28 -24.30 -0.35 15.39
CA PRO A 28 -23.22 -0.69 14.48
C PRO A 28 -23.83 -0.90 13.09
N GLN A 29 -24.05 0.20 12.36
CA GLN A 29 -24.06 0.16 10.92
C GLN A 29 -22.70 -0.44 10.58
N ARG A 30 -22.69 -1.66 10.02
CA ARG A 30 -21.54 -2.14 9.28
C ARG A 30 -21.35 -1.11 8.17
N LEU A 31 -20.56 -0.07 8.42
CA LEU A 31 -20.06 0.78 7.37
C LEU A 31 -19.44 -0.19 6.35
N PRO A 32 -19.75 -0.04 5.05
CA PRO A 32 -19.07 -0.81 4.03
C PRO A 32 -17.58 -0.68 4.29
N GLN A 33 -16.87 -1.81 4.38
CA GLN A 33 -15.42 -1.78 4.54
C GLN A 33 -14.87 -0.92 3.39
N PRO A 34 -14.04 0.10 3.67
CA PRO A 34 -13.52 0.97 2.64
C PRO A 34 -12.77 0.15 1.60
N SER A 35 -12.95 0.48 0.32
CA SER A 35 -12.29 -0.25 -0.77
C SER A 35 -10.78 -0.03 -0.74
N VAL A 36 -10.01 -0.90 -1.38
CA VAL A 36 -8.54 -0.77 -1.42
C VAL A 36 -8.12 0.54 -2.09
N GLU A 37 -8.90 1.01 -3.07
CA GLU A 37 -8.71 2.28 -3.77
C GLU A 37 -8.95 3.48 -2.86
N ALA A 38 -10.01 3.44 -2.05
CA ALA A 38 -10.28 4.48 -1.07
C ALA A 38 -9.18 4.54 0.00
N LEU A 39 -8.74 3.37 0.48
CA LEU A 39 -7.69 3.28 1.48
C LEU A 39 -6.34 3.79 0.95
N ILE A 40 -5.96 3.47 -0.29
CA ILE A 40 -4.71 4.01 -0.85
C ILE A 40 -4.79 5.51 -1.10
N ALA A 41 -5.96 6.02 -1.52
CA ALA A 41 -6.16 7.45 -1.67
C ALA A 41 -6.01 8.16 -0.32
N GLU A 42 -6.54 7.58 0.76
CA GLU A 42 -6.37 8.09 2.12
C GLU A 42 -4.90 8.06 2.56
N VAL A 43 -4.19 6.95 2.33
CA VAL A 43 -2.74 6.84 2.65
C VAL A 43 -1.93 7.95 1.97
N VAL A 44 -2.27 8.30 0.73
CA VAL A 44 -1.52 9.29 -0.06
C VAL A 44 -1.93 10.73 0.24
N SER A 45 -3.21 10.99 0.56
CA SER A 45 -3.76 12.35 0.70
C SER A 45 -3.92 12.83 2.13
N ALA A 46 -3.94 11.93 3.12
CA ALA A 46 -4.13 12.33 4.51
C ALA A 46 -2.96 13.20 5.00
N PRO A 47 -3.23 14.37 5.61
CA PRO A 47 -2.18 15.26 6.09
C PRO A 47 -1.54 14.75 7.39
N ASP A 48 -2.26 13.92 8.15
CA ASP A 48 -1.85 13.40 9.44
C ASP A 48 -1.21 12.00 9.29
N PRO A 49 0.02 11.80 9.76
CA PRO A 49 0.70 10.51 9.74
C PRO A 49 -0.06 9.38 10.42
N ALA A 50 -0.82 9.69 11.48
CA ALA A 50 -1.62 8.69 12.18
C ALA A 50 -2.77 8.19 11.30
N GLN A 51 -3.37 9.07 10.50
CA GLN A 51 -4.43 8.73 9.55
C GLN A 51 -3.87 7.92 8.38
N GLN A 52 -2.70 8.31 7.84
CA GLN A 52 -2.01 7.52 6.82
C GLN A 52 -1.73 6.10 7.31
N LEU A 53 -1.20 5.95 8.53
CA LEU A 53 -0.90 4.63 9.10
C LEU A 53 -2.17 3.82 9.39
N ALA A 54 -3.23 4.45 9.87
CA ALA A 54 -4.51 3.78 10.11
C ALA A 54 -5.09 3.23 8.80
N ALA A 55 -5.09 4.04 7.73
CA ALA A 55 -5.55 3.62 6.41
C ALA A 55 -4.66 2.50 5.83
N ALA A 56 -3.33 2.61 5.99
CA ALA A 56 -2.39 1.57 5.55
C ALA A 56 -2.61 0.24 6.28
N THR A 57 -2.93 0.30 7.58
CA THR A 57 -3.22 -0.89 8.39
C THR A 57 -4.53 -1.55 7.96
N GLN A 58 -5.57 -0.76 7.68
CA GLN A 58 -6.83 -1.27 7.13
C GLN A 58 -6.64 -1.89 5.75
N LEU A 59 -5.77 -1.31 4.93
CA LEU A 59 -5.44 -1.81 3.59
C LEU A 59 -4.81 -3.21 3.67
N LEU A 60 -3.89 -3.45 4.61
CA LEU A 60 -3.32 -4.77 4.85
C LEU A 60 -4.33 -5.81 5.33
N GLN A 61 -5.36 -5.39 6.05
CA GLN A 61 -6.44 -6.27 6.50
C GLN A 61 -7.48 -6.54 5.40
N SER A 62 -7.39 -5.84 4.26
CA SER A 62 -8.34 -6.00 3.17
C SER A 62 -8.11 -7.30 2.41
N ARG A 63 -9.18 -8.11 2.32
CA ARG A 63 -9.16 -9.37 1.54
C ARG A 63 -8.99 -9.15 0.04
N SER A 64 -9.35 -7.96 -0.47
CA SER A 64 -9.28 -7.61 -1.88
C SER A 64 -7.91 -7.08 -2.30
N LEU A 65 -6.96 -6.97 -1.38
CA LEU A 65 -5.60 -6.51 -1.65
C LEU A 65 -4.91 -7.24 -2.81
N PRO A 66 -5.00 -8.58 -2.95
CA PRO A 66 -4.37 -9.29 -4.07
C PRO A 66 -4.93 -8.88 -5.45
N GLU A 67 -6.18 -8.43 -5.48
CA GLU A 67 -6.93 -8.02 -6.67
C GLU A 67 -6.82 -6.51 -6.94
N ALA A 68 -6.03 -5.79 -6.13
CA ALA A 68 -5.80 -4.37 -6.30
C ALA A 68 -5.37 -4.02 -7.74
N SER A 69 -5.93 -2.92 -8.24
CA SER A 69 -5.65 -2.46 -9.60
C SER A 69 -4.17 -2.11 -9.79
N VAL A 70 -3.72 -2.08 -11.05
CA VAL A 70 -2.35 -1.66 -11.40
C VAL A 70 -2.06 -0.24 -10.90
N ALA A 71 -3.04 0.67 -11.01
CA ALA A 71 -2.90 2.04 -10.52
C ALA A 71 -2.75 2.09 -8.99
N THR A 72 -3.53 1.27 -8.27
CA THR A 72 -3.45 1.16 -6.81
C THR A 72 -2.06 0.66 -6.37
N LYS A 73 -1.54 -0.37 -7.05
CA LYS A 73 -0.20 -0.90 -6.76
C LYS A 73 0.91 0.11 -7.07
N ALA A 74 0.78 0.86 -8.16
CA ALA A 74 1.70 1.96 -8.46
C ALA A 74 1.67 3.05 -7.38
N ALA A 75 0.49 3.40 -6.87
CA ALA A 75 0.35 4.35 -5.76
C ALA A 75 0.99 3.84 -4.47
N MET A 76 0.86 2.54 -4.16
CA MET A 76 1.59 1.92 -3.03
C MET A 76 3.11 2.04 -3.22
N ALA A 77 3.62 1.76 -4.42
CA ALA A 77 5.05 1.87 -4.72
C ALA A 77 5.56 3.33 -4.58
N LEU A 78 4.74 4.31 -4.93
CA LEU A 78 5.05 5.73 -4.72
C LEU A 78 5.08 6.08 -3.23
N ALA A 79 4.09 5.61 -2.46
CA ALA A 79 4.03 5.82 -1.01
C ALA A 79 5.22 5.21 -0.26
N ILE A 80 5.84 4.14 -0.77
CA ILE A 80 7.12 3.63 -0.23
C ILE A 80 8.24 4.66 -0.40
N LYS A 81 8.28 5.42 -1.50
CA LYS A 81 9.37 6.36 -1.77
C LYS A 81 9.16 7.69 -1.06
N ASP A 82 7.92 8.18 -1.06
CA ASP A 82 7.64 9.57 -0.72
C ASP A 82 7.16 9.74 0.72
N SER A 83 6.68 8.68 1.38
CA SER A 83 6.15 8.82 2.74
C SER A 83 7.28 9.08 3.75
N PRO A 84 7.20 10.19 4.52
CA PRO A 84 8.16 10.46 5.58
C PRO A 84 8.02 9.46 6.74
N HIS A 85 6.91 8.71 6.84
CA HIS A 85 6.63 7.81 7.95
C HIS A 85 7.06 6.37 7.66
N PRO A 86 8.01 5.81 8.44
CA PRO A 86 8.47 4.44 8.26
C PRO A 86 7.35 3.40 8.33
N GLY A 87 6.37 3.60 9.23
CA GLY A 87 5.23 2.70 9.36
C GLY A 87 4.37 2.59 8.10
N VAL A 88 4.19 3.70 7.38
CA VAL A 88 3.48 3.72 6.10
C VAL A 88 4.29 2.99 5.04
N ARG A 89 5.60 3.26 4.93
CA ARG A 89 6.50 2.55 4.00
C ARG A 89 6.48 1.03 4.24
N VAL A 90 6.62 0.60 5.50
CA VAL A 90 6.53 -0.81 5.91
C VAL A 90 5.21 -1.44 5.47
N ALA A 91 4.09 -0.76 5.71
CA ALA A 91 2.78 -1.27 5.35
C ALA A 91 2.62 -1.42 3.83
N MET A 92 3.10 -0.45 3.05
CA MET A 92 3.05 -0.51 1.59
C MET A 92 3.96 -1.60 1.01
N ILE A 93 5.15 -1.81 1.58
CA ILE A 93 6.04 -2.93 1.21
C ILE A 93 5.32 -4.27 1.43
N GLN A 94 4.72 -4.44 2.60
CA GLN A 94 3.99 -5.66 2.92
C GLN A 94 2.81 -5.87 1.96
N ALA A 95 2.07 -4.79 1.66
CA ALA A 95 0.92 -4.84 0.78
C ALA A 95 1.28 -5.34 -0.63
N LEU A 96 2.36 -4.80 -1.21
CA LEU A 96 2.85 -5.21 -2.53
C LEU A 96 3.37 -6.65 -2.54
N ALA A 97 4.02 -7.10 -1.46
CA ALA A 97 4.51 -8.47 -1.32
C ALA A 97 3.36 -9.49 -1.23
N GLU A 98 2.30 -9.21 -0.47
CA GLU A 98 1.10 -10.05 -0.37
C GLU A 98 0.32 -10.09 -1.70
N ALA A 99 0.33 -8.98 -2.41
CA ALA A 99 -0.22 -8.90 -3.77
C ALA A 99 0.64 -9.63 -4.82
N TYR A 100 1.85 -10.10 -4.46
CA TYR A 100 2.87 -10.65 -5.38
C TYR A 100 3.12 -9.73 -6.58
N ASP A 101 3.21 -8.42 -6.32
CA ASP A 101 3.42 -7.44 -7.38
C ASP A 101 4.88 -7.39 -7.82
N TYR A 102 5.26 -8.31 -8.71
CA TYR A 102 6.63 -8.36 -9.24
C TYR A 102 7.05 -7.09 -10.01
N ALA A 103 6.09 -6.25 -10.43
CA ALA A 103 6.41 -4.95 -11.03
C ALA A 103 7.02 -3.98 -9.99
N ALA A 104 6.70 -4.16 -8.71
CA ALA A 104 7.25 -3.37 -7.61
C ALA A 104 8.66 -3.82 -7.17
N MET A 105 9.20 -4.91 -7.72
CA MET A 105 10.52 -5.43 -7.31
C MET A 105 11.65 -4.38 -7.30
N PRO A 106 11.80 -3.50 -8.32
CA PRO A 106 12.80 -2.43 -8.25
C PRO A 106 12.63 -1.53 -7.02
N THR A 107 11.39 -1.13 -6.71
CA THR A 107 11.07 -0.31 -5.53
C THR A 107 11.37 -1.05 -4.23
N LEU A 108 11.08 -2.35 -4.15
CA LEU A 108 11.39 -3.17 -2.97
C LEU A 108 12.90 -3.35 -2.78
N LEU A 109 13.66 -3.48 -3.87
CA LEU A 109 15.12 -3.55 -3.84
C LEU A 109 15.75 -2.23 -3.40
N ASP A 110 15.17 -1.09 -3.80
CA ASP A 110 15.59 0.22 -3.30
C ASP A 110 15.30 0.37 -1.80
N ALA A 111 14.15 -0.13 -1.32
CA ALA A 111 13.80 -0.11 0.09
C ALA A 111 14.70 -0.98 0.98
N LEU A 112 15.51 -1.89 0.42
CA LEU A 112 16.54 -2.61 1.17
C LEU A 112 17.61 -1.66 1.74
N GLU A 113 17.77 -0.48 1.15
CA GLU A 113 18.74 0.53 1.57
C GLU A 113 18.07 1.70 2.31
N ASP A 114 16.81 1.54 2.72
CA ASP A 114 16.10 2.56 3.50
C ASP A 114 16.86 2.85 4.81
N PRO A 115 17.01 4.13 5.19
CA PRO A 115 17.70 4.51 6.43
C PRO A 115 16.98 4.01 7.69
N ASP A 116 15.67 3.76 7.60
CA ASP A 116 14.93 3.16 8.69
C ASP A 116 15.08 1.62 8.69
N PRO A 117 15.59 1.03 9.79
CA PRO A 117 15.89 -0.40 9.85
C PRO A 117 14.64 -1.28 9.77
N ALA A 118 13.46 -0.78 10.19
CA ALA A 118 12.22 -1.55 10.09
C ALA A 118 11.75 -1.63 8.63
N VAL A 119 11.90 -0.54 7.88
CA VAL A 119 11.60 -0.51 6.43
C VAL A 119 12.51 -1.46 5.68
N ALA A 120 13.82 -1.37 5.91
CA ALA A 120 14.79 -2.24 5.26
C ALA A 120 14.60 -3.73 5.62
N GLY A 121 14.36 -4.04 6.90
CA GLY A 121 14.09 -5.40 7.33
C GLY A 121 12.81 -5.97 6.70
N LYS A 122 11.76 -5.15 6.57
CA LYS A 122 10.53 -5.54 5.89
C LYS A 122 10.76 -5.75 4.38
N ALA A 123 11.54 -4.90 3.74
CA ALA A 123 11.91 -5.05 2.33
C ALA A 123 12.68 -6.36 2.10
N ALA A 124 13.62 -6.71 2.99
CA ALA A 124 14.37 -7.96 2.90
C ALA A 124 13.43 -9.18 2.97
N ALA A 125 12.51 -9.19 3.94
CA ALA A 125 11.52 -10.26 4.07
C ALA A 125 10.59 -10.33 2.85
N ALA A 126 10.15 -9.20 2.31
CA ALA A 126 9.31 -9.13 1.12
C ALA A 126 10.02 -9.70 -0.12
N VAL A 127 11.26 -9.27 -0.38
CA VAL A 127 12.08 -9.75 -1.50
C VAL A 127 12.33 -11.25 -1.39
N GLN A 128 12.71 -11.76 -0.21
CA GLN A 128 12.89 -13.19 0.02
C GLN A 128 11.61 -13.98 -0.26
N HIS A 129 10.47 -13.50 0.26
CA HIS A 129 9.17 -14.12 0.04
C HIS A 129 8.78 -14.15 -1.44
N MET A 130 9.02 -13.08 -2.18
CA MET A 130 8.68 -12.98 -3.60
C MET A 130 9.60 -13.82 -4.49
N LEU A 131 10.90 -13.84 -4.20
CA LEU A 131 11.88 -14.60 -4.98
C LEU A 131 11.95 -16.08 -4.56
N GLY A 132 11.39 -16.45 -3.41
CA GLY A 132 11.55 -17.78 -2.83
C GLY A 132 12.99 -18.09 -2.42
N LEU A 133 13.81 -17.05 -2.22
CA LEU A 133 15.21 -17.14 -1.83
C LEU A 133 15.37 -16.83 -0.34
N ARG A 134 16.33 -17.48 0.31
CA ARG A 134 16.75 -17.13 1.66
C ARG A 134 18.10 -16.42 1.58
N TYR A 135 18.14 -15.18 2.05
CA TYR A 135 19.40 -14.50 2.33
C TYR A 135 19.69 -14.71 3.81
N ASP A 136 20.59 -15.63 4.13
CA ASP A 136 21.12 -15.74 5.50
C ASP A 136 22.00 -14.53 5.77
N VAL A 137 21.67 -13.79 6.83
CA VAL A 137 22.48 -12.67 7.29
C VAL A 137 22.66 -12.72 8.79
N GLU A 138 23.92 -12.87 9.18
CA GLU A 138 24.36 -12.83 10.57
C GLU A 138 24.54 -11.37 11.07
N ASN A 139 24.60 -10.37 10.18
CA ASN A 139 24.89 -8.98 10.54
C ASN A 139 24.21 -7.93 9.63
N VAL A 140 23.70 -6.86 10.23
CA VAL A 140 23.06 -5.69 9.57
C VAL A 140 24.06 -4.92 8.67
N ALA A 141 25.37 -5.01 8.94
CA ALA A 141 26.41 -4.41 8.10
C ALA A 141 26.42 -4.94 6.64
N ASP A 142 25.80 -6.09 6.38
CA ASP A 142 25.71 -6.71 5.06
C ASP A 142 24.50 -6.25 4.23
N GLN A 143 23.73 -5.26 4.68
CA GLN A 143 22.53 -4.77 3.99
C GLN A 143 22.78 -4.36 2.52
N LYS A 144 23.93 -3.71 2.25
CA LYS A 144 24.37 -3.41 0.88
C LYS A 144 24.67 -4.67 0.06
N LYS A 145 25.27 -5.68 0.70
CA LYS A 145 25.56 -6.97 0.08
C LYS A 145 24.26 -7.72 -0.25
N ILE A 146 23.26 -7.70 0.64
CA ILE A 146 21.93 -8.25 0.38
C ILE A 146 21.29 -7.52 -0.81
N SER A 147 21.30 -6.18 -0.81
CA SER A 147 20.77 -5.38 -1.93
C SER A 147 21.42 -5.79 -3.25
N GLN A 148 22.75 -5.88 -3.30
CA GLN A 148 23.48 -6.31 -4.50
C GLN A 148 23.13 -7.75 -4.93
N MET A 149 23.08 -8.69 -3.98
CA MET A 149 22.69 -10.08 -4.25
C MET A 149 21.27 -10.15 -4.81
N ALA A 150 20.32 -9.52 -4.14
CA ALA A 150 18.92 -9.50 -4.53
C ALA A 150 18.69 -8.81 -5.88
N ARG A 151 19.41 -7.73 -6.18
CA ARG A 151 19.36 -7.06 -7.49
C ARG A 151 19.85 -7.98 -8.60
N ARG A 152 20.96 -8.68 -8.38
CA ARG A 152 21.51 -9.64 -9.34
C ARG A 152 20.57 -10.83 -9.54
N ASP A 153 20.03 -11.40 -8.47
CA ASP A 153 19.07 -12.50 -8.55
C ASP A 153 17.81 -12.08 -9.30
N TRP A 154 17.29 -10.88 -9.02
CA TRP A 154 16.17 -10.30 -9.75
C TRP A 154 16.50 -10.06 -11.23
N GLN A 155 17.70 -9.57 -11.55
CA GLN A 155 18.13 -9.40 -12.94
C GLN A 155 18.15 -10.73 -13.70
N MET A 156 18.72 -11.78 -13.09
CA MET A 156 18.72 -13.12 -13.69
C MET A 156 17.31 -13.68 -13.87
N LEU A 157 16.46 -13.55 -12.84
CA LEU A 157 15.09 -14.07 -12.87
C LEU A 157 14.18 -13.30 -13.85
N SER A 158 14.29 -11.97 -13.89
CA SER A 158 13.48 -11.13 -14.78
C SER A 158 13.77 -11.36 -16.26
N GLN A 159 14.97 -11.83 -16.60
CA GLN A 159 15.36 -12.22 -17.96
C GLN A 159 15.07 -13.70 -18.25
N SER A 160 14.75 -14.50 -17.22
CA SER A 160 14.57 -15.94 -17.34
C SER A 160 13.13 -16.31 -17.69
N PRO A 161 12.92 -17.28 -18.60
CA PRO A 161 11.60 -17.90 -18.82
C PRO A 161 11.01 -18.54 -17.54
N HIS A 162 11.84 -18.86 -16.54
CA HIS A 162 11.40 -19.45 -15.28
C HIS A 162 10.54 -18.52 -14.44
N LEU A 163 10.68 -17.20 -14.56
CA LEU A 163 9.82 -16.27 -13.83
C LEU A 163 8.36 -16.38 -14.30
N ASP A 164 8.13 -16.58 -15.59
CA ASP A 164 6.78 -16.76 -16.12
C ASP A 164 6.17 -18.09 -15.66
N LEU A 165 6.98 -19.15 -15.56
CA LEU A 165 6.55 -20.42 -14.97
C LEU A 165 6.20 -20.24 -13.49
N TRP A 166 7.04 -19.56 -12.72
CA TRP A 166 6.79 -19.28 -11.31
C TRP A 166 5.52 -18.45 -11.09
N LYS A 167 5.34 -17.36 -11.85
CA LYS A 167 4.11 -16.55 -11.84
C LYS A 167 2.88 -17.42 -12.10
N LYS A 168 2.94 -18.35 -13.06
CA LYS A 168 1.86 -19.32 -13.33
C LYS A 168 1.63 -20.25 -12.15
N THR A 169 2.67 -20.79 -11.52
CA THR A 169 2.57 -21.67 -10.34
C THR A 169 1.93 -20.95 -9.14
N VAL A 170 2.35 -19.72 -8.85
CA VAL A 170 1.77 -18.89 -7.77
C VAL A 170 0.30 -18.59 -8.07
N ALA A 171 -0.04 -18.23 -9.31
CA ALA A 171 -1.42 -18.00 -9.73
C ALA A 171 -2.29 -19.27 -9.60
N GLN A 172 -1.75 -20.45 -9.93
CA GLN A 172 -2.44 -21.73 -9.78
C GLN A 172 -2.72 -22.07 -8.32
N ARG A 173 -1.74 -21.88 -7.42
CA ARG A 173 -1.90 -22.09 -5.97
C ARG A 173 -3.01 -21.21 -5.39
N LYS A 174 -3.14 -19.97 -5.84
CA LYS A 174 -4.24 -19.07 -5.42
C LYS A 174 -5.62 -19.58 -5.85
N ARG A 175 -5.74 -20.13 -7.07
CA ARG A 175 -7.02 -20.69 -7.56
C ARG A 175 -7.44 -21.93 -6.78
N THR A 176 -6.49 -22.79 -6.42
CA THR A 176 -6.81 -24.03 -5.68
C THR A 176 -7.20 -23.76 -4.23
N THR A 177 -6.54 -22.82 -3.55
CA THR A 177 -6.93 -22.40 -2.19
C THR A 177 -8.30 -21.73 -2.19
N ALA A 178 -8.59 -20.84 -3.15
CA ALA A 178 -9.91 -20.20 -3.30
C ALA A 178 -11.05 -21.21 -3.53
N LYS A 179 -10.81 -22.26 -4.33
CA LYS A 179 -11.80 -23.31 -4.60
C LYS A 179 -12.06 -24.21 -3.38
N SER A 180 -11.04 -24.49 -2.57
CA SER A 180 -11.16 -25.29 -1.35
C SER A 180 -11.86 -24.58 -0.18
N GLY A 181 -11.86 -23.24 -0.17
CA GLY A 181 -12.52 -22.43 0.86
C GLY A 181 -14.02 -22.20 0.63
N SER A 182 -14.55 -22.57 -0.54
CA SER A 182 -15.96 -22.36 -0.94
C SER A 182 -16.86 -23.60 -0.69
N SER A 183 -16.32 -24.66 -0.08
CA SER A 183 -17.01 -25.96 0.10
C SER A 183 -17.43 -26.25 1.55
N ARG A 184 -17.64 -25.23 2.39
CA ARG A 184 -18.15 -25.39 3.76
C ARG A 184 -19.35 -24.49 4.03
#